data_AF-A0A1L6PJT6-F1
#
_entry.id   AF-A0A1L6PJT6-F1
#
_cell.length_a   1.000
_cell.length_b   1.000
_cell.length_c   1.000
_cell.angle_alpha   90.00
_cell.angle_beta   90.00
_cell.angle_gamma   90.00
#
_symmetry.space_group_name_H-M   'P 1'
#
loop_
_entity.id
_entity.type
_entity.pdbx_description
1 polymer ?
#
loop_
_entity_poly.entity_id
_entity_poly.type
_entity_poly.pdbx_seq_one_letter_code
_entity_poly.pdbx_strand_id
1 'polypeptide(L)'
;MTEELVKFLKARLDEEADLARRCDGDGCGEWSAHGDTVDFCQVDLPGFHPTIAQHVALHDPARVLREIEAKQRILARHAHDPWPYHDVQDLASPYVDHPDFPAQAKNSAA
;
A
#
# COMPACT_ATOMS: atom_id res chain seq x y z
N MET A 1 -19.62 -12.09 0.00
CA MET A 1 -19.29 -10.66 -0.12
C MET A 1 -17.93 -10.38 0.50
N THR A 2 -17.75 -10.58 1.81
CA THR A 2 -16.47 -10.30 2.47
C THR A 2 -15.32 -11.18 1.99
N GLU A 3 -15.55 -12.45 1.63
CA GLU A 3 -14.50 -13.32 1.09
C GLU A 3 -13.93 -12.82 -0.25
N GLU A 4 -14.77 -12.40 -1.18
CA GLU A 4 -14.33 -11.83 -2.47
C GLU A 4 -13.59 -10.51 -2.27
N LEU A 5 -14.05 -9.66 -1.36
CA LEU A 5 -13.37 -8.39 -1.02
C LEU A 5 -12.02 -8.64 -0.33
N VAL A 6 -11.93 -9.62 0.57
CA VAL A 6 -10.69 -10.05 1.21
C VAL A 6 -9.72 -10.64 0.17
N LYS A 7 -10.21 -11.45 -0.77
CA LYS A 7 -9.40 -12.00 -1.87
C LYS A 7 -8.86 -10.88 -2.76
N PHE A 8 -9.70 -9.92 -3.12
CA PHE A 8 -9.30 -8.73 -3.87
C PHE A 8 -8.22 -7.93 -3.13
N LEU A 9 -8.42 -7.64 -1.85
CA LEU A 9 -7.45 -6.92 -1.01
C LEU A 9 -6.11 -7.65 -0.93
N LYS A 10 -6.11 -8.96 -0.74
CA LYS A 10 -4.87 -9.76 -0.73
C LYS A 10 -4.12 -9.62 -2.05
N ALA A 11 -4.81 -9.73 -3.18
CA ALA A 11 -4.17 -9.58 -4.50
C ALA A 11 -3.52 -8.19 -4.66
N ARG A 12 -4.21 -7.10 -4.28
CA ARG A 12 -3.66 -5.73 -4.37
C ARG A 12 -2.47 -5.52 -3.44
N LEU A 13 -2.56 -6.03 -2.21
CA LEU A 13 -1.46 -5.95 -1.24
C LEU A 13 -0.24 -6.76 -1.70
N ASP A 14 -0.44 -7.92 -2.32
CA ASP A 14 0.64 -8.74 -2.86
C ASP A 14 1.33 -8.05 -4.05
N GLU A 15 0.55 -7.42 -4.95
CA GLU A 15 1.08 -6.62 -6.06
C GLU A 15 1.91 -5.42 -5.59
N GLU A 16 1.42 -4.67 -4.59
CA GLU A 16 2.15 -3.55 -4.00
C GLU A 16 3.42 -4.03 -3.29
N ALA A 17 3.36 -5.15 -2.58
CA ALA A 17 4.52 -5.72 -1.90
C ALA A 17 5.57 -6.22 -2.89
N ASP A 18 5.15 -6.83 -4.00
CA ASP A 18 6.03 -7.25 -5.08
C ASP A 18 6.75 -6.05 -5.71
N LEU A 19 6.05 -4.93 -5.91
CA LEU A 19 6.64 -3.70 -6.42
C LEU A 19 7.63 -3.10 -5.41
N ALA A 20 7.22 -2.97 -4.13
CA ALA A 20 8.09 -2.44 -3.08
C ALA A 20 9.37 -3.28 -2.93
N ARG A 21 9.27 -4.62 -2.93
CA ARG A 21 10.46 -5.51 -2.87
C ARG A 21 11.43 -5.32 -4.03
N ARG A 22 10.95 -4.96 -5.23
CA ARG A 22 11.82 -4.64 -6.38
C ARG A 22 12.52 -3.29 -6.22
N CYS A 23 11.91 -2.37 -5.49
CA CYS A 23 12.48 -1.05 -5.20
C CYS A 23 13.43 -1.04 -3.98
N ASP A 24 13.29 -1.99 -3.05
CA ASP A 24 14.09 -2.09 -1.82
C ASP A 24 15.55 -2.57 -2.04
N GLY A 25 15.92 -2.91 -3.28
CA GLY A 25 17.29 -3.22 -3.69
C GLY A 25 18.03 -4.22 -2.79
N ASP A 26 19.34 -4.05 -2.64
CA ASP A 26 20.21 -4.87 -1.78
C ASP A 26 20.17 -4.43 -0.30
N GLY A 27 19.06 -3.83 0.16
CA GLY A 27 18.91 -3.33 1.55
C GLY A 27 19.79 -2.12 1.85
N CYS A 28 19.97 -1.25 0.86
CA CYS A 28 21.03 -0.24 0.88
C CYS A 28 20.75 0.93 1.84
N GLY A 29 19.48 1.18 2.23
CA GLY A 29 19.12 2.25 3.16
C GLY A 29 17.69 2.76 2.97
N GLU A 30 17.27 3.67 3.85
CA GLU A 30 15.97 4.36 3.79
C GLU A 30 16.02 5.49 2.76
N TRP A 31 14.96 5.64 1.96
CA TRP A 31 14.84 6.77 1.05
C TRP A 31 14.79 8.08 1.82
N SER A 32 15.57 9.07 1.38
CA SER A 32 15.64 10.38 2.05
C SER A 32 15.53 11.53 1.06
N ALA A 33 15.12 12.70 1.54
CA ALA A 33 14.92 13.89 0.71
C ALA A 33 15.81 15.05 1.19
N HIS A 34 16.47 15.70 0.24
CA HIS A 34 17.34 16.85 0.46
C HIS A 34 17.03 17.93 -0.57
N GLY A 35 16.26 18.96 -0.17
CA GLY A 35 15.83 20.00 -1.08
C GLY A 35 14.92 19.45 -2.17
N ASP A 36 15.33 19.59 -3.43
CA ASP A 36 14.64 19.12 -4.63
C ASP A 36 15.03 17.70 -5.07
N THR A 37 15.86 17.03 -4.26
CA THR A 37 16.47 15.74 -4.59
C THR A 37 15.98 14.65 -3.64
N VAL A 38 15.70 13.47 -4.20
CA VAL A 38 15.45 12.25 -3.43
C VAL A 38 16.65 11.31 -3.59
N ASP A 39 17.20 10.91 -2.47
CA ASP A 39 18.19 9.84 -2.37
C ASP A 39 17.44 8.52 -2.24
N PHE A 40 17.47 7.73 -3.32
CA PHE A 40 16.92 6.37 -3.37
C PHE A 40 17.92 5.32 -2.90
N CYS A 41 19.01 5.77 -2.28
CA CYS A 41 20.18 5.04 -1.84
C CYS A 41 21.03 4.40 -2.96
N GLN A 42 20.40 3.97 -4.06
CA GLN A 42 21.07 3.53 -5.27
C GLN A 42 21.44 4.69 -6.21
N VAL A 43 20.60 5.73 -6.19
CA VAL A 43 20.70 6.88 -7.08
C VAL A 43 20.05 8.11 -6.43
N ASP A 44 20.68 9.26 -6.62
CA ASP A 44 20.08 10.56 -6.31
C ASP A 44 19.34 11.08 -7.55
N LEU A 45 18.05 11.39 -7.41
CA LEU A 45 17.28 12.02 -8.49
C LEU A 45 16.84 13.44 -8.08
N PRO A 46 17.39 14.48 -8.73
CA PRO A 46 16.98 15.87 -8.53
C PRO A 46 15.77 16.25 -9.39
N GLY A 47 15.24 17.45 -9.16
CA GLY A 47 14.22 18.08 -10.03
C GLY A 47 12.79 17.98 -9.52
N PHE A 48 12.59 17.47 -8.29
CA PHE A 48 11.29 17.52 -7.63
C PHE A 48 11.07 18.88 -6.97
N HIS A 49 9.81 19.32 -6.87
CA HIS A 49 9.50 20.35 -5.88
C HIS A 49 9.82 19.79 -4.47
N PRO A 50 10.37 20.55 -3.51
CA PRO A 50 10.81 20.00 -2.23
C PRO A 50 9.76 19.22 -1.45
N THR A 51 8.51 19.66 -1.48
CA THR A 51 7.39 18.91 -0.89
C THR A 51 7.13 17.57 -1.58
N ILE A 52 7.33 17.49 -2.91
CA ILE A 52 7.20 16.24 -3.66
C ILE A 52 8.36 15.31 -3.31
N ALA A 53 9.59 15.83 -3.22
CA ALA A 53 10.74 15.03 -2.79
C ALA A 53 10.49 14.38 -1.42
N GLN A 54 10.01 15.17 -0.45
CA GLN A 54 9.63 14.66 0.87
C GLN A 54 8.52 13.62 0.80
N HIS A 55 7.49 13.85 -0.01
CA HIS A 55 6.39 12.89 -0.17
C HIS A 55 6.89 11.56 -0.75
N VAL A 56 7.78 11.60 -1.75
CA VAL A 56 8.38 10.40 -2.34
C VAL A 56 9.22 9.65 -1.31
N ALA A 57 10.10 10.33 -0.57
CA ALA A 57 10.92 9.70 0.46
C ALA A 57 10.06 9.04 1.57
N LEU A 58 8.92 9.65 1.92
CA LEU A 58 7.97 9.06 2.86
C LEU A 58 7.35 7.73 2.38
N HIS A 59 7.38 7.46 1.07
CA HIS A 59 6.94 6.20 0.47
C HIS A 59 8.09 5.20 0.26
N ASP A 60 9.10 5.25 1.13
CA ASP A 60 10.18 4.26 1.24
C ASP A 60 9.66 2.80 1.16
N PRO A 61 10.27 1.93 0.32
CA PRO A 61 9.83 0.56 0.13
C PRO A 61 9.76 -0.26 1.42
N ALA A 62 10.73 -0.14 2.32
CA ALA A 62 10.74 -0.88 3.57
C ALA A 62 9.58 -0.42 4.48
N ARG A 63 9.25 0.88 4.48
CA ARG A 63 8.04 1.37 5.15
C ARG A 63 6.77 0.83 4.52
N VAL A 64 6.64 0.86 3.19
CA VAL A 64 5.47 0.32 2.47
C VAL A 64 5.25 -1.16 2.81
N LEU A 65 6.32 -1.96 2.86
CA LEU A 65 6.23 -3.37 3.26
C LEU A 65 5.71 -3.53 4.70
N ARG A 66 6.17 -2.70 5.65
CA ARG A 66 5.64 -2.71 7.03
C ARG A 66 4.15 -2.36 7.09
N GLU A 67 3.70 -1.41 6.26
CA GLU A 67 2.29 -1.04 6.16
C GLU A 67 1.45 -2.19 5.57
N ILE A 68 1.95 -2.86 4.53
CA ILE A 68 1.29 -4.02 3.91
C ILE A 68 1.19 -5.18 4.91
N GLU A 69 2.26 -5.51 5.63
CA GLU A 69 2.22 -6.53 6.68
C GLU A 69 1.19 -6.21 7.75
N ALA A 70 1.07 -4.93 8.15
CA ALA A 70 0.06 -4.51 9.10
C ALA A 70 -1.36 -4.75 8.57
N LYS A 71 -1.64 -4.40 7.31
CA LYS A 71 -2.93 -4.64 6.64
C LYS A 71 -3.21 -6.15 6.51
N GLN A 72 -2.22 -6.95 6.14
CA GLN A 72 -2.34 -8.41 6.08
C GLN A 72 -2.65 -9.03 7.44
N ARG A 73 -2.03 -8.53 8.53
CA ARG A 73 -2.37 -8.96 9.90
C ARG A 73 -3.82 -8.61 10.28
N ILE A 74 -4.35 -7.48 9.83
CA ILE A 74 -5.77 -7.14 10.02
C ILE A 74 -6.65 -8.16 9.28
N LEU A 75 -6.35 -8.46 8.02
CA LEU A 75 -7.11 -9.44 7.23
C LEU A 75 -7.04 -10.86 7.80
N ALA A 76 -5.90 -11.26 8.36
CA ALA A 76 -5.74 -12.58 9.00
C ALA A 76 -6.61 -12.74 10.25
N ARG A 77 -6.81 -11.66 11.03
CA ARG A 77 -7.74 -11.67 12.18
C ARG A 77 -9.19 -11.83 11.75
N HIS A 78 -9.59 -11.21 10.64
CA HIS A 78 -10.92 -11.40 10.05
C HIS A 78 -11.17 -12.86 9.62
N ALA A 79 -10.14 -13.64 9.30
CA ALA A 79 -10.33 -15.06 8.96
C ALA A 79 -10.73 -15.93 10.16
N HIS A 80 -10.47 -15.48 11.39
CA HIS A 80 -10.75 -16.23 12.62
C HIS A 80 -11.97 -15.70 13.38
N ASP A 81 -12.21 -14.38 13.35
CA ASP A 81 -13.35 -13.74 14.02
C ASP A 81 -14.20 -12.95 13.01
N PRO A 82 -15.55 -13.00 13.08
CA PRO A 82 -16.41 -12.13 12.27
C PRO A 82 -16.26 -10.68 12.76
N TRP A 83 -15.28 -9.99 12.21
CA TRP A 83 -15.12 -8.55 12.36
C TRP A 83 -16.28 -7.80 11.66
N PRO A 84 -16.61 -6.57 12.09
CA PRO A 84 -17.56 -5.74 11.37
C PRO A 84 -17.12 -5.57 9.91
N TYR A 85 -18.08 -5.64 8.99
CA TYR A 85 -17.83 -5.49 7.56
C TYR A 85 -17.16 -4.15 7.20
N HIS A 86 -17.39 -3.10 8.00
CA HIS A 86 -16.87 -1.75 7.78
C HIS A 86 -15.34 -1.67 7.77
N ASP A 87 -14.64 -2.44 8.61
CA ASP A 87 -13.17 -2.38 8.65
C ASP A 87 -12.54 -2.92 7.36
N VAL A 88 -13.16 -3.92 6.72
CA VAL A 88 -12.72 -4.44 5.43
C VAL A 88 -13.05 -3.47 4.30
N GLN A 89 -14.18 -2.76 4.39
CA GLN A 89 -14.52 -1.70 3.44
C GLN A 89 -13.55 -0.52 3.54
N ASP A 90 -13.17 -0.11 4.76
CA ASP A 90 -12.22 0.99 4.98
C ASP A 90 -10.85 0.66 4.38
N LEU A 91 -10.37 -0.57 4.57
CA LEU A 91 -9.14 -1.06 3.93
C LEU A 91 -9.24 -1.10 2.40
N ALA A 92 -10.45 -1.33 1.86
CA ALA A 92 -10.69 -1.39 0.42
C ALA A 92 -10.95 -0.02 -0.22
N SER A 93 -11.24 1.02 0.57
CA SER A 93 -11.57 2.36 0.09
C SER A 93 -10.57 2.96 -0.91
N PRO A 94 -9.23 2.74 -0.81
CA PRO A 94 -8.29 3.29 -1.80
C PRO A 94 -8.45 2.69 -3.21
N TYR A 95 -9.12 1.54 -3.33
CA TYR A 95 -9.24 0.80 -4.58
C TYR A 95 -10.63 0.89 -5.21
N VAL A 96 -11.52 1.76 -4.74
CA VAL A 96 -12.92 1.83 -5.23
C VAL A 96 -13.02 2.03 -6.75
N ASP A 97 -12.06 2.76 -7.33
CA ASP A 97 -11.95 3.03 -8.76
C ASP A 97 -11.20 1.94 -9.53
N HIS A 98 -10.69 0.91 -8.85
CA HIS A 98 -10.00 -0.20 -9.49
C HIS A 98 -10.98 -1.01 -10.37
N PRO A 99 -10.58 -1.39 -11.60
CA PRO A 99 -11.45 -2.11 -12.54
C PRO A 99 -11.97 -3.44 -11.96
N ASP A 100 -11.11 -4.17 -11.25
CA ASP A 100 -11.47 -5.45 -10.62
C ASP A 100 -12.16 -5.32 -9.26
N PHE A 101 -12.47 -4.10 -8.80
CA PHE A 101 -13.09 -3.92 -7.49
C PHE A 101 -14.49 -4.55 -7.46
N PRO A 102 -14.83 -5.39 -6.44
CA PRO A 102 -16.09 -6.12 -6.42
C PRO A 102 -17.33 -5.21 -6.52
N ALA A 103 -18.12 -5.36 -7.59
CA ALA A 103 -19.29 -4.52 -7.87
C ALA A 103 -20.33 -4.51 -6.72
N GLN A 104 -20.46 -5.63 -6.02
CA GLN A 104 -21.38 -5.77 -4.89
C GLN A 104 -20.94 -4.92 -3.68
N ALA A 105 -19.63 -4.69 -3.50
CA ALA A 105 -19.10 -3.83 -2.44
C ALA A 105 -19.25 -2.33 -2.77
N LYS A 106 -19.30 -1.96 -4.06
CA LYS A 106 -19.53 -0.57 -4.50
C LYS A 106 -20.94 -0.08 -4.13
N ASN A 107 -21.93 -0.96 -4.21
CA ASN A 107 -23.34 -0.63 -3.96
C ASN A 107 -23.70 -0.49 -2.47
N SER A 108 -22.78 -0.76 -1.55
CA SER A 108 -22.98 -0.65 -0.09
C SER A 108 -22.22 0.53 0.54
N ALA A 109 -21.48 1.30 -0.26
CA ALA A 109 -20.74 2.48 0.17
C ALA A 109 -21.44 3.80 -0.25
N ALA A 110 -22.63 3.71 -0.83
CA ALA A 110 -23.47 4.83 -1.29
C ALA A 110 -24.70 5.01 -0.39
#